data_AF-A0A957ZGR6-F1
#
_entry.id   AF-A0A957ZGR6-F1
#
_cell.length_a   1.000
_cell.length_b   1.000
_cell.length_c   1.000
_cell.angle_alpha   90.00
_cell.angle_beta   90.00
_cell.angle_gamma   90.00
#
_symmetry.space_group_name_H-M   'P 1'
#
loop_
_entity.id
_entity.type
_entity.pdbx_description
1 polymer ?
#
loop_
_entity_poly.entity_id
_entity_poly.type
_entity_poly.pdbx_seq_one_letter_code
_entity_poly.pdbx_strand_id
1 'polypeptide(L)'
;KISMSRTEVLTSTGPTSGSYIKVKVGAKKDGKITAAQATLIYEAGAFPGSPVGAGCGVILSPYKLDNVQIEGFDVVNNRPRTGAYRAPGGTNAAFASEVV
;
A
#
# COMPACT_ATOMS: atom_id res chain seq x y z
N LYS A 1 -31.30 16.89 10.50
CA LYS A 1 -30.58 15.59 10.36
C LYS A 1 -30.07 15.49 8.94
N ILE A 2 -28.77 15.26 8.74
CA ILE A 2 -28.19 15.00 7.41
C ILE A 2 -27.92 13.50 7.34
N SER A 3 -28.34 12.84 6.26
CA SER A 3 -28.13 11.42 6.01
C SER A 3 -27.75 11.25 4.55
N MET A 4 -26.75 10.42 4.29
CA MET A 4 -26.32 10.10 2.94
C MET A 4 -27.06 8.85 2.46
N SER A 5 -27.49 8.87 1.20
CA SER A 5 -27.89 7.69 0.46
C SER A 5 -26.68 6.77 0.21
N ARG A 6 -26.95 5.52 -0.18
CA ARG A 6 -25.88 4.56 -0.49
C ARG A 6 -24.98 5.05 -1.62
N THR A 7 -25.55 5.70 -2.64
CA THR A 7 -24.80 6.27 -3.76
C THR A 7 -23.85 7.37 -3.29
N GLU A 8 -24.34 8.31 -2.47
CA GLU A 8 -23.52 9.40 -1.94
C GLU A 8 -22.37 8.88 -1.07
N VAL A 9 -22.60 7.83 -0.25
CA VAL A 9 -21.53 7.20 0.52
C VAL A 9 -20.44 6.67 -0.39
N LEU A 10 -20.80 5.86 -1.39
CA LEU A 10 -19.83 5.22 -2.29
C LEU A 10 -19.05 6.22 -3.14
N THR A 11 -19.65 7.36 -3.50
CA THR A 11 -18.99 8.38 -4.34
C THR A 11 -18.20 9.41 -3.53
N SER A 12 -18.53 9.63 -2.24
CA SER A 12 -18.03 10.78 -1.49
C SER A 12 -17.17 10.45 -0.27
N THR A 13 -17.30 9.27 0.34
CA THR A 13 -16.54 8.94 1.57
C THR A 13 -15.20 8.26 1.30
N GLY A 14 -14.93 7.90 0.04
CA GLY A 14 -13.64 7.38 -0.38
C GLY A 14 -13.47 5.87 -0.22
N PRO A 15 -12.97 5.16 -1.25
CA PRO A 15 -12.61 3.74 -1.14
C PRO A 15 -11.21 3.56 -0.53
N THR A 16 -10.77 2.29 -0.39
CA THR A 16 -9.35 1.98 -0.18
C THR A 16 -8.51 2.50 -1.36
N SER A 17 -7.21 2.69 -1.14
CA SER A 17 -6.29 3.09 -2.22
C SER A 17 -6.12 2.00 -3.26
N GLY A 18 -6.24 2.39 -4.54
CA GLY A 18 -5.59 1.66 -5.62
C GLY A 18 -4.08 1.71 -5.43
N SER A 19 -3.40 0.61 -5.74
CA SER A 19 -1.95 0.52 -5.56
C SER A 19 -1.27 -0.25 -6.68
N TYR A 20 -0.09 0.21 -7.07
CA TYR A 20 0.86 -0.53 -7.86
C TYR A 20 2.09 -0.78 -6.99
N ILE A 21 2.46 -2.06 -6.82
CA ILE A 21 3.58 -2.44 -5.97
C ILE A 21 4.50 -3.35 -6.77
N LYS A 22 5.78 -2.99 -6.80
CA LYS A 22 6.83 -3.78 -7.42
C LYS A 22 7.79 -4.22 -6.33
N VAL A 23 8.00 -5.53 -6.22
CA VAL A 23 8.91 -6.12 -5.23
C VAL A 23 9.99 -6.89 -5.97
N LYS A 24 11.23 -6.78 -5.49
CA LYS A 24 12.38 -7.56 -5.94
C LYS A 24 13.05 -8.15 -4.72
N VAL A 25 13.15 -9.48 -4.68
CA VAL A 25 13.73 -10.23 -3.58
C VAL A 25 15.04 -10.88 -4.03
N GLY A 26 16.07 -10.78 -3.18
CA GLY A 26 17.35 -11.47 -3.35
C GLY A 26 17.47 -12.59 -2.33
N ALA A 27 17.58 -13.82 -2.81
CA ALA A 27 17.74 -15.01 -1.99
C ALA A 27 19.01 -15.79 -2.37
N LYS A 28 19.58 -16.49 -1.37
CA LYS A 28 20.67 -17.44 -1.56
C LYS A 28 20.12 -18.80 -2.05
N LYS A 29 21.02 -19.67 -2.54
CA LYS A 29 20.67 -21.03 -3.00
C LYS A 29 20.06 -21.91 -1.90
N ASP A 30 20.34 -21.62 -0.64
CA ASP A 30 19.78 -22.28 0.54
C ASP A 30 18.37 -21.79 0.91
N GLY A 31 17.80 -20.85 0.13
CA GLY A 31 16.48 -20.27 0.36
C GLY A 31 16.46 -19.09 1.33
N LYS A 32 17.59 -18.71 1.93
CA LYS A 32 17.63 -17.55 2.83
C LYS A 32 17.52 -16.25 2.04
N ILE A 33 16.50 -15.46 2.35
CA ILE A 33 16.35 -14.10 1.82
C ILE A 33 17.36 -13.17 2.51
N THR A 34 18.09 -12.38 1.73
CA THR A 34 19.16 -11.49 2.23
C THR A 34 18.94 -10.02 1.89
N ALA A 35 18.17 -9.75 0.84
CA ALA A 35 17.90 -8.39 0.40
C ALA A 35 16.49 -8.29 -0.19
N ALA A 36 15.84 -7.14 -0.04
CA ALA A 36 14.61 -6.83 -0.75
C ALA A 36 14.54 -5.35 -1.12
N GLN A 37 13.99 -5.08 -2.30
CA GLN A 37 13.66 -3.75 -2.78
C GLN A 37 12.17 -3.70 -3.11
N ALA A 38 11.47 -2.68 -2.61
CA ALA A 38 10.05 -2.51 -2.88
C ALA A 38 9.73 -1.06 -3.27
N THR A 39 8.96 -0.91 -4.34
CA THR A 39 8.38 0.37 -4.77
C THR A 39 6.87 0.28 -4.62
N LEU A 40 6.30 1.14 -3.76
CA LEU A 40 4.88 1.19 -3.42
C LEU A 40 4.30 2.50 -3.95
N ILE A 41 3.37 2.43 -4.89
CA ILE A 41 2.67 3.60 -5.45
C ILE A 41 1.21 3.49 -5.07
N TYR A 42 0.71 4.45 -4.28
CA TYR A 42 -0.66 4.44 -3.76
C TYR A 42 -1.40 5.68 -4.22
N GLU A 43 -2.65 5.49 -4.62
CA GLU A 43 -3.54 6.60 -4.94
C GLU A 43 -4.11 7.25 -3.67
N ALA A 44 -4.02 8.57 -3.58
CA ALA A 44 -4.55 9.42 -2.50
C ALA A 44 -5.95 9.97 -2.81
N GLY A 45 -6.33 9.97 -4.10
CA GLY A 45 -7.48 10.73 -4.58
C GLY A 45 -7.15 12.22 -4.69
N ALA A 46 -8.17 13.07 -4.59
CA ALA A 46 -8.06 14.52 -4.79
C ALA A 46 -7.18 15.26 -3.77
N PHE A 47 -6.83 14.64 -2.65
CA PHE A 47 -6.02 15.24 -1.58
C PHE A 47 -4.94 14.26 -1.10
N PRO A 48 -3.78 14.74 -0.64
CA PRO A 48 -2.74 13.88 -0.06
C PRO A 48 -3.23 13.06 1.13
N GLY A 49 -2.49 11.99 1.44
CA GLY A 49 -2.72 11.15 2.61
C GLY A 49 -3.19 9.74 2.30
N SER A 50 -2.67 9.12 1.23
CA SER A 50 -2.82 7.68 1.03
C SER A 50 -2.15 6.90 2.19
N PRO A 51 -2.49 5.62 2.39
CA PRO A 51 -1.91 4.79 3.44
C PRO A 51 -0.52 4.23 3.07
N VAL A 52 0.20 4.83 2.12
CA VAL A 52 1.49 4.34 1.63
C VAL A 52 2.52 4.17 2.76
N GLY A 53 2.56 5.10 3.72
CA GLY A 53 3.48 5.02 4.86
C GLY A 53 3.25 3.78 5.71
N ALA A 54 1.98 3.40 5.94
CA ALA A 54 1.65 2.15 6.64
C ALA A 54 2.03 0.92 5.81
N GLY A 55 1.77 0.94 4.49
CA GLY A 55 2.19 -0.11 3.56
C GLY A 55 3.71 -0.35 3.57
N CYS A 56 4.50 0.72 3.51
CA CYS A 56 5.96 0.66 3.60
C CYS A 56 6.44 0.09 4.95
N GLY A 57 5.70 0.39 6.03
CA GLY A 57 6.03 -0.10 7.36
C GLY A 57 5.84 -1.61 7.53
N VAL A 58 4.90 -2.23 6.79
CA VAL A 58 4.51 -3.64 7.00
C VAL A 58 5.00 -4.61 5.92
N ILE A 59 5.32 -4.13 4.72
CA ILE A 59 5.59 -4.98 3.54
C ILE A 59 6.67 -6.05 3.77
N LEU A 60 7.71 -5.74 4.54
CA LEU A 60 8.84 -6.65 4.77
C LEU A 60 9.02 -7.02 6.24
N SER A 61 8.15 -6.56 7.14
CA SER A 61 8.25 -6.79 8.58
C SER A 61 8.29 -8.27 9.00
N PRO A 62 7.63 -9.22 8.29
CA PRO A 62 7.73 -10.63 8.64
C PRO A 62 9.11 -11.25 8.39
N TYR A 63 9.98 -10.58 7.62
CA TYR A 63 11.25 -11.13 7.16
C TYR A 63 12.45 -10.46 7.84
N LYS A 64 13.41 -11.28 8.29
CA LYS A 64 14.71 -10.80 8.75
C LYS A 64 15.62 -10.57 7.55
N LEU A 65 15.85 -9.30 7.21
CA LEU A 65 16.62 -8.89 6.04
C LEU A 65 17.79 -7.98 6.47
N ASP A 66 18.97 -8.24 5.91
CA ASP A 66 20.17 -7.44 6.20
C ASP A 66 20.21 -6.16 5.32
N ASN A 67 19.56 -6.20 4.14
CA ASN A 67 19.56 -5.10 3.18
C ASN A 67 18.13 -4.81 2.69
N VAL A 68 17.62 -3.62 2.96
CA VAL A 68 16.25 -3.23 2.60
C VAL A 68 16.25 -1.84 1.98
N GLN A 69 15.56 -1.69 0.85
CA GLN A 69 15.22 -0.40 0.28
C GLN A 69 13.72 -0.36 -0.03
N ILE A 70 13.02 0.64 0.51
CA ILE A 70 11.59 0.83 0.28
C ILE A 70 11.37 2.26 -0.20
N GLU A 71 10.66 2.40 -1.31
CA GLU A 71 10.22 3.69 -1.85
C GLU A 71 8.70 3.72 -1.84
N GLY A 72 8.14 4.77 -1.25
CA GLY A 72 6.69 4.98 -1.16
C GLY A 72 6.29 6.28 -1.85
N PHE A 73 5.29 6.21 -2.73
CA PHE A 73 4.74 7.35 -3.44
C PHE A 73 3.26 7.57 -3.08
N ASP A 74 2.96 8.77 -2.59
CA ASP A 74 1.61 9.27 -2.39
C ASP A 74 1.15 10.03 -3.64
N VAL A 75 0.22 9.45 -4.41
CA VAL A 75 -0.18 9.99 -5.71
C VAL A 75 -1.56 10.64 -5.65
N VAL A 76 -1.59 11.97 -5.75
CA VAL A 76 -2.81 12.76 -5.89
C VAL A 76 -3.34 12.65 -7.32
N ASN A 77 -4.64 12.42 -7.48
CA ASN A 77 -5.30 12.28 -8.78
C ASN A 77 -6.76 12.78 -8.76
N ASN A 78 -7.42 12.79 -9.92
CA ASN A 78 -8.80 13.29 -10.06
C ASN A 78 -9.88 12.25 -9.67
N ARG A 79 -9.70 11.55 -8.55
CA ARG A 79 -10.69 10.63 -7.96
C ARG A 79 -11.11 11.10 -6.56
N PRO A 80 -12.22 10.61 -6.00
CA PRO A 80 -12.56 10.85 -4.60
C PRO A 80 -11.38 10.49 -3.68
N ARG A 81 -11.21 11.27 -2.60
CA ARG A 81 -10.17 11.03 -1.59
C ARG A 81 -10.21 9.57 -1.13
N THR A 82 -9.06 8.91 -1.01
CA THR A 82 -9.00 7.55 -0.46
C THR A 82 -9.09 7.56 1.06
N GLY A 83 -9.57 6.45 1.62
CA GLY A 83 -9.86 6.31 3.04
C GLY A 83 -9.15 5.11 3.65
N ALA A 84 -9.07 5.12 4.98
CA ALA A 84 -8.64 3.95 5.73
C ALA A 84 -9.66 2.83 5.57
N TYR A 85 -9.22 1.70 5.02
CA TYR A 85 -9.95 0.44 5.00
C TYR A 85 -9.13 -0.60 5.76
N ARG A 86 -9.79 -1.52 6.49
CA ARG A 86 -9.20 -2.43 7.50
C ARG A 86 -7.76 -2.88 7.14
N ALA A 87 -6.81 -2.57 8.04
CA ALA A 87 -5.36 -2.62 7.80
C ALA A 87 -4.89 -1.69 6.66
N PRO A 88 -4.92 -0.35 6.88
CA PRO A 88 -4.79 0.64 5.81
C PRO A 88 -3.50 0.46 5.01
N GLY A 89 -3.66 0.13 3.73
CA GLY A 89 -2.57 -0.10 2.78
C GLY A 89 -1.70 -1.34 3.04
N GLY A 90 -1.82 -1.98 4.20
CA GLY A 90 -1.01 -3.13 4.59
C GLY A 90 -1.38 -4.42 3.86
N THR A 91 -2.65 -4.62 3.50
CA THR A 91 -3.09 -5.83 2.77
C THR A 91 -2.48 -5.91 1.38
N ASN A 92 -2.43 -4.78 0.65
CA ASN A 92 -1.87 -4.74 -0.70
C ASN A 92 -0.36 -4.97 -0.66
N ALA A 93 0.32 -4.32 0.31
CA ALA A 93 1.73 -4.50 0.58
C ALA A 93 2.10 -5.94 0.91
N ALA A 94 1.40 -6.56 1.88
CA ALA A 94 1.63 -7.94 2.28
C ALA A 94 1.36 -8.91 1.13
N PHE A 95 0.28 -8.73 0.37
CA PHE A 95 0.04 -9.58 -0.80
C PHE A 95 1.20 -9.51 -1.80
N ALA A 96 1.70 -8.30 -2.10
CA ALA A 96 2.78 -8.12 -3.06
C ALA A 96 4.12 -8.74 -2.61
N SER A 97 4.41 -8.78 -1.31
CA SER A 97 5.64 -9.42 -0.80
C SER A 97 5.57 -10.95 -0.79
N GLU A 98 4.39 -11.54 -0.67
CA GLU A 98 4.19 -12.99 -0.54
C GLU A 98 4.13 -13.73 -1.89
N VAL A 99 4.03 -13.02 -3.00
CA VAL A 99 3.86 -13.60 -4.35
C VAL A 99 5.08 -13.41 -5.26
N VAL A 100 6.25 -13.15 -4.66
CA VAL A 100 7.53 -12.87 -5.36
C VAL A 100 8.29 -14.15 -5.71
#